data_AF-A0A1F3C937-F1
#
_entry.id   AF-A0A1F3C937-F1
#
_cell.length_a   1.000
_cell.length_b   1.000
_cell.length_c   1.000
_cell.angle_alpha   90.00
_cell.angle_beta   90.00
_cell.angle_gamma   90.00
#
_symmetry.space_group_name_H-M   'P 1'
#
loop_
_entity.id
_entity.type
_entity.pdbx_description
1 polymer ?
#
loop_
_entity_poly.entity_id
_entity_poly.type
_entity_poly.pdbx_seq_one_letter_code
_entity_poly.pdbx_strand_id
1 'polypeptide(L)'
;MGNEKQEAVQPADAGAKTTREGWHVKIEFSKEQFRALLELVYLGEYMVNGIRSPGEYLARFDEFQQYVYSMAARFGIADVAEFDDRLRKYFPSDSFDEAMQEYIGAYDNETFWEELIHRLAERDFGEYYGDAAQHFVPEDRFARISPLIERYEEEAEKHGIDRLRTVEV
;
A
#
# COMPACT_ATOMS: atom_id res chain seq x y z
N MET A 1 49.04 20.21 32.91
CA MET A 1 48.66 20.38 31.49
C MET A 1 48.15 19.04 31.03
N GLY A 2 46.82 18.94 30.91
CA GLY A 2 46.11 17.68 30.66
C GLY A 2 46.26 17.27 29.21
N ASN A 3 46.58 16.00 28.98
CA ASN A 3 46.45 15.37 27.68
C ASN A 3 45.08 14.70 27.60
N GLU A 4 44.28 15.18 26.66
CA GLU A 4 42.97 14.68 26.30
C GLU A 4 43.06 13.25 25.80
N LYS A 5 42.14 12.41 26.28
CA LYS A 5 41.94 11.05 25.80
C LYS A 5 41.37 11.11 24.38
N GLN A 6 42.14 10.68 23.40
CA GLN A 6 41.60 10.25 22.11
C GLN A 6 41.11 8.82 22.28
N GLU A 7 39.78 8.64 22.36
CA GLU A 7 39.16 7.32 22.21
C GLU A 7 39.31 6.87 20.75
N ALA A 8 40.08 5.80 20.55
CA ALA A 8 40.19 5.12 19.28
C ALA A 8 38.87 4.38 18.97
N VAL A 9 38.19 4.82 17.91
CA VAL A 9 37.11 4.05 17.28
C VAL A 9 37.73 2.78 16.71
N GLN A 10 37.34 1.62 17.25
CA GLN A 10 37.74 0.32 16.71
C GLN A 10 37.08 0.10 15.35
N PRO A 11 37.83 -0.33 14.31
CA PRO A 11 37.25 -0.57 13.00
C PRO A 11 36.31 -1.78 13.06
N ALA A 12 35.10 -1.58 12.52
CA ALA A 12 34.07 -2.61 12.39
C ALA A 12 34.62 -3.82 11.63
N ASP A 13 34.35 -4.99 12.20
CA ASP A 13 34.80 -6.30 11.77
C ASP A 13 34.37 -6.58 10.32
N ALA A 14 35.30 -6.41 9.39
CA ALA A 14 35.15 -6.75 7.99
C ALA A 14 35.40 -8.26 7.83
N GLY A 15 34.37 -9.08 8.04
CA GLY A 15 34.52 -10.52 7.84
C GLY A 15 33.42 -11.41 8.38
N ALA A 16 32.18 -11.26 7.94
CA ALA A 16 31.19 -12.31 8.12
C ALA A 16 30.38 -12.54 6.84
N LYS A 17 30.75 -13.58 6.09
CA LYS A 17 29.83 -14.23 5.15
C LYS A 17 28.72 -14.90 5.97
N THR A 18 27.65 -14.18 6.30
CA THR A 18 26.48 -14.79 6.94
C THR A 18 25.57 -15.34 5.86
N THR A 19 25.62 -16.65 5.63
CA THR A 19 24.54 -17.37 4.93
C THR A 19 23.29 -17.29 5.83
N ARG A 20 22.35 -16.41 5.49
CA ARG A 20 21.13 -16.13 6.28
C ARG A 20 20.03 -17.18 6.05
N GLU A 21 20.34 -18.46 6.20
CA GLU A 21 19.30 -19.51 6.23
C GLU A 21 19.02 -19.89 7.69
N GLY A 22 17.76 -19.81 8.13
CA GLY A 22 17.30 -20.38 9.41
C GLY A 22 17.14 -19.42 10.60
N TRP A 23 17.04 -18.10 10.40
CA TRP A 23 16.73 -17.20 11.51
C TRP A 23 15.23 -17.26 11.84
N HIS A 24 14.90 -17.93 12.94
CA HIS A 24 13.58 -17.83 13.55
C HIS A 24 13.57 -16.64 14.50
N VAL A 25 12.67 -15.68 14.24
CA VAL A 25 12.46 -14.52 15.11
C VAL A 25 11.24 -14.79 15.97
N LYS A 26 11.39 -14.62 17.28
CA LYS A 26 10.26 -14.58 18.22
C LYS A 26 9.91 -13.12 18.48
N ILE A 27 8.69 -12.73 18.13
CA ILE A 27 8.14 -11.39 18.40
C ILE A 27 7.00 -11.57 19.39
N GLU A 28 6.95 -10.71 20.40
CA GLU A 28 5.87 -10.67 21.38
C GLU A 28 5.00 -9.44 21.09
N PHE A 29 3.68 -9.63 21.14
CA PHE A 29 2.70 -8.60 20.87
C PHE A 29 1.78 -8.43 22.09
N SER A 30 1.32 -7.20 22.33
CA SER A 30 0.11 -7.00 23.13
C SER A 30 -1.13 -7.43 22.34
N LYS A 31 -2.28 -7.52 23.00
CA LYS A 31 -3.57 -7.80 22.34
C LYS A 31 -3.87 -6.76 21.25
N GLU A 32 -3.66 -5.48 21.57
CA GLU A 32 -3.90 -4.33 20.70
C GLU A 32 -2.94 -4.33 19.51
N GLN A 33 -1.66 -4.60 19.75
CA GLN A 33 -0.66 -4.71 18.67
C GLN A 33 -0.96 -5.88 17.74
N PHE A 34 -1.43 -7.01 18.27
CA PHE A 34 -1.80 -8.16 17.45
C PHE A 34 -3.07 -7.89 16.63
N ARG A 35 -4.03 -7.13 17.18
CA ARG A 35 -5.19 -6.68 16.41
C ARG A 35 -4.79 -5.78 15.24
N ALA A 36 -3.94 -4.77 15.49
CA ALA A 36 -3.41 -3.92 14.43
C ALA A 36 -2.62 -4.70 13.37
N LEU A 37 -1.89 -5.76 13.77
CA LEU A 37 -1.23 -6.66 12.82
C LEU A 37 -2.24 -7.37 11.91
N LEU A 38 -3.37 -7.86 12.45
CA LEU A 38 -4.39 -8.52 11.63
C LEU A 38 -5.04 -7.57 10.62
N GLU A 39 -5.28 -6.32 11.01
CA GLU A 39 -5.78 -5.25 10.12
C GLU A 39 -4.78 -4.98 8.99
N LEU A 40 -3.49 -4.79 9.32
CA LEU A 40 -2.44 -4.58 8.31
C LEU A 40 -2.25 -5.79 7.38
N VAL A 41 -2.37 -7.01 7.91
CA VAL A 41 -2.27 -8.24 7.12
C VAL A 41 -3.45 -8.35 6.17
N TYR A 42 -4.68 -8.05 6.62
CA TYR A 42 -5.86 -7.99 5.77
C TYR A 42 -5.67 -6.99 4.63
N LEU A 43 -5.35 -5.73 4.98
CA LEU A 43 -5.21 -4.65 3.99
C LEU A 43 -4.08 -4.93 3.01
N GLY A 44 -2.98 -5.54 3.47
CA GLY A 44 -1.86 -5.94 2.62
C GLY A 44 -2.20 -7.11 1.68
N GLU A 45 -2.94 -8.11 2.16
CA GLU A 45 -3.43 -9.20 1.33
C GLU A 45 -4.40 -8.67 0.27
N TYR A 46 -5.36 -7.83 0.67
CA TYR A 46 -6.30 -7.17 -0.24
C TYR A 46 -5.59 -6.31 -1.30
N MET A 47 -4.66 -5.45 -0.89
CA MET A 47 -3.91 -4.59 -1.82
C MET A 47 -3.17 -5.41 -2.87
N VAL A 48 -2.61 -6.55 -2.45
CA VAL A 48 -1.88 -7.41 -3.36
C VAL A 48 -2.86 -8.17 -4.23
N ASN A 49 -3.77 -8.97 -3.67
CA ASN A 49 -4.57 -9.97 -4.39
C ASN A 49 -5.94 -9.48 -4.86
N GLY A 50 -6.49 -8.40 -4.32
CA GLY A 50 -7.83 -7.89 -4.62
C GLY A 50 -8.05 -7.47 -6.08
N ILE A 51 -6.98 -7.11 -6.79
CA ILE A 51 -7.02 -6.76 -8.22
C ILE A 51 -6.83 -7.94 -9.18
N ARG A 52 -6.60 -9.16 -8.65
CA ARG A 52 -6.24 -10.32 -9.47
C ARG A 52 -7.46 -11.12 -9.90
N SER A 53 -7.35 -11.78 -11.04
CA SER A 53 -8.35 -12.74 -11.47
C SER A 53 -8.29 -14.03 -10.65
N PRO A 54 -9.41 -14.79 -10.56
CA PRO A 54 -9.39 -16.14 -9.99
C PRO A 54 -8.30 -17.01 -10.61
N GLY A 55 -7.45 -17.60 -9.77
CA GLY A 55 -6.32 -18.43 -10.21
C GLY A 55 -4.97 -17.70 -10.33
N GLU A 56 -4.95 -16.37 -10.27
CA GLU A 56 -3.71 -15.57 -10.31
C GLU A 56 -3.24 -15.11 -8.91
N TYR A 57 -3.99 -15.46 -7.87
CA TYR A 57 -3.69 -15.13 -6.49
C TYR A 57 -2.27 -15.54 -6.10
N LEU A 58 -1.56 -14.62 -5.46
CA LEU A 58 -0.23 -14.88 -4.94
C LEU A 58 -0.37 -15.61 -3.59
N ALA A 59 -0.34 -16.94 -3.66
CA ALA A 59 -0.56 -17.85 -2.52
C ALA A 59 0.26 -17.49 -1.27
N ARG A 60 1.50 -17.02 -1.44
CA ARG A 60 2.38 -16.63 -0.31
C ARG A 60 1.76 -15.59 0.63
N PHE A 61 0.88 -14.71 0.14
CA PHE A 61 0.25 -13.66 0.94
C PHE A 61 -1.02 -14.18 1.64
N ASP A 62 -1.85 -14.96 0.94
CA ASP A 62 -2.99 -15.67 1.55
C ASP A 62 -2.50 -16.63 2.64
N GLU A 63 -1.51 -17.48 2.36
CA GLU A 63 -0.95 -18.43 3.32
C GLU A 63 -0.40 -17.73 4.58
N PHE A 64 0.26 -16.58 4.40
CA PHE A 64 0.74 -15.79 5.52
C PHE A 64 -0.41 -15.19 6.32
N GLN A 65 -1.44 -14.64 5.66
CA GLN A 65 -2.65 -14.16 6.34
C GLN A 65 -3.31 -15.27 7.17
N GLN A 66 -3.53 -16.43 6.56
CA GLN A 66 -4.11 -17.60 7.22
C GLN A 66 -3.30 -18.04 8.44
N TYR A 67 -1.96 -18.02 8.33
CA TYR A 67 -1.07 -18.33 9.45
C TYR A 67 -1.21 -17.32 10.61
N VAL A 68 -1.23 -16.01 10.32
CA VAL A 68 -1.41 -14.99 11.36
C VAL A 68 -2.80 -15.09 11.99
N TYR A 69 -3.84 -15.28 11.18
CA TYR A 69 -5.24 -15.43 11.66
C TYR A 69 -5.40 -16.63 12.59
N SER A 70 -4.68 -17.73 12.33
CA SER A 70 -4.68 -18.90 13.20
C SER A 70 -4.21 -18.65 14.64
N MET A 71 -3.53 -17.52 14.89
CA MET A 71 -3.07 -17.14 16.22
C MET A 71 -4.06 -16.24 16.97
N ALA A 72 -5.11 -15.70 16.32
CA ALA A 72 -6.04 -14.72 16.90
C ALA A 72 -6.65 -15.19 18.24
N ALA A 73 -7.04 -16.46 18.32
CA ALA A 73 -7.59 -17.04 19.55
C ALA A 73 -6.62 -16.98 20.74
N ARG A 74 -5.29 -17.06 20.51
CA ARG A 74 -4.26 -16.99 21.57
C ARG A 74 -4.15 -15.59 22.19
N PHE A 75 -4.62 -14.57 21.49
CA PHE A 75 -4.66 -13.18 21.96
C PHE A 75 -6.05 -12.77 22.46
N GLY A 76 -7.02 -13.70 22.49
CA GLY A 76 -8.39 -13.40 22.90
C GLY A 76 -9.11 -12.41 21.97
N ILE A 77 -8.82 -12.50 20.66
CA ILE A 77 -9.47 -11.71 19.60
C ILE A 77 -10.02 -12.60 18.47
N ALA A 78 -10.61 -13.75 18.83
CA ALA A 78 -11.20 -14.65 17.84
C ALA A 78 -12.43 -14.05 17.11
N ASP A 79 -12.94 -12.90 17.57
CA ASP A 79 -14.03 -12.14 16.95
C ASP A 79 -13.69 -11.59 15.56
N VAL A 80 -12.42 -11.47 15.21
CA VAL A 80 -11.96 -10.87 13.95
C VAL A 80 -12.04 -11.83 12.76
N ALA A 81 -11.96 -13.14 13.00
CA ALA A 81 -11.92 -14.12 11.94
C ALA A 81 -12.46 -15.49 12.41
N GLU A 82 -13.31 -16.08 11.58
CA GLU A 82 -13.94 -17.38 11.81
C GLU A 82 -13.28 -18.45 10.95
N PHE A 83 -13.07 -19.63 11.52
CA PHE A 83 -12.54 -20.77 10.77
C PHE A 83 -13.68 -21.55 10.12
N ASP A 84 -13.70 -21.61 8.79
CA ASP A 84 -14.61 -22.47 8.03
C ASP A 84 -14.02 -23.88 7.92
N ASP A 85 -14.66 -24.85 8.57
CA ASP A 85 -14.22 -26.25 8.60
C ASP A 85 -14.24 -26.93 7.22
N ARG A 86 -15.14 -26.52 6.32
CA ARG A 86 -15.29 -27.10 4.98
C ARG A 86 -14.19 -26.62 4.05
N LEU A 87 -13.88 -25.33 4.10
CA LEU A 87 -12.86 -24.68 3.28
C LEU A 87 -11.47 -24.74 3.91
N ARG A 88 -11.40 -25.10 5.20
CA ARG A 88 -10.16 -25.19 5.99
C ARG A 88 -9.38 -23.87 6.00
N LYS A 89 -10.10 -22.75 6.05
CA LYS A 89 -9.56 -21.38 6.01
C LYS A 89 -10.26 -20.49 7.03
N TYR A 90 -9.53 -19.48 7.47
CA TYR A 90 -10.08 -18.35 8.20
C TYR A 90 -10.66 -17.32 7.23
N PHE A 91 -11.85 -16.84 7.57
CA PHE A 91 -12.54 -15.73 6.92
C PHE A 91 -12.70 -14.60 7.94
N PRO A 92 -12.55 -13.33 7.53
CA PRO A 92 -12.87 -12.20 8.40
C PRO A 92 -14.33 -12.30 8.87
N SER A 93 -14.61 -11.84 10.09
CA SER A 93 -16.01 -11.63 10.50
C SER A 93 -16.59 -10.42 9.77
N ASP A 94 -17.91 -10.38 9.57
CA ASP A 94 -18.58 -9.28 8.87
C ASP A 94 -18.20 -7.91 9.44
N SER A 95 -18.21 -7.77 10.77
CA SER A 95 -17.84 -6.50 11.44
C SER A 95 -16.38 -6.10 11.25
N PHE A 96 -15.48 -7.07 11.10
CA PHE A 96 -14.07 -6.80 10.85
C PHE A 96 -13.86 -6.44 9.38
N ASP A 97 -14.52 -7.16 8.46
CA ASP A 97 -14.51 -6.89 7.02
C ASP A 97 -15.03 -5.48 6.72
N GLU A 98 -16.20 -5.11 7.26
CA GLU A 98 -16.80 -3.78 7.11
C GLU A 98 -15.84 -2.67 7.57
N ALA A 99 -15.16 -2.85 8.71
CA ALA A 99 -14.18 -1.88 9.21
C ALA A 99 -12.97 -1.75 8.27
N MET A 100 -12.54 -2.84 7.62
CA MET A 100 -11.45 -2.78 6.63
C MET A 100 -11.88 -2.14 5.32
N GLN A 101 -13.14 -2.33 4.92
CA GLN A 101 -13.71 -1.68 3.73
C GLN A 101 -13.74 -0.16 3.85
N GLU A 102 -13.87 0.41 5.06
CA GLU A 102 -13.74 1.86 5.25
C GLU A 102 -12.35 2.39 4.85
N TYR A 103 -11.28 1.69 5.26
CA TYR A 103 -9.91 2.07 4.89
C TYR A 103 -9.64 1.86 3.40
N ILE A 104 -10.11 0.74 2.84
CA ILE A 104 -9.99 0.43 1.41
C ILE A 104 -10.71 1.48 0.59
N GLY A 105 -11.97 1.80 0.92
CA GLY A 105 -12.76 2.78 0.19
C GLY A 105 -12.14 4.18 0.23
N ALA A 106 -11.59 4.61 1.37
CA ALA A 106 -10.86 5.87 1.47
C ALA A 106 -9.61 5.88 0.58
N TYR A 107 -8.81 4.81 0.63
CA TYR A 107 -7.62 4.66 -0.21
C TYR A 107 -7.96 4.66 -1.70
N ASP A 108 -8.96 3.87 -2.11
CA ASP A 108 -9.40 3.74 -3.49
C ASP A 108 -9.96 5.07 -4.03
N ASN A 109 -10.71 5.82 -3.22
CA ASN A 109 -11.23 7.13 -3.61
C ASN A 109 -10.11 8.15 -3.84
N GLU A 110 -9.17 8.30 -2.90
CA GLU A 110 -8.05 9.23 -3.05
C GLU A 110 -7.17 8.86 -4.25
N THR A 111 -6.82 7.58 -4.37
CA THR A 111 -6.00 7.07 -5.49
C THR A 111 -6.70 7.30 -6.84
N PHE A 112 -8.01 7.08 -6.90
CA PHE A 112 -8.79 7.31 -8.12
C PHE A 112 -8.69 8.76 -8.58
N TRP A 113 -8.91 9.72 -7.68
CA TRP A 113 -8.88 11.14 -8.03
C TRP A 113 -7.48 11.60 -8.42
N GLU A 114 -6.46 11.24 -7.65
CA GLU A 114 -5.06 11.55 -7.96
C GLU A 114 -4.70 11.05 -9.36
N GLU A 115 -4.87 9.74 -9.63
CA GLU A 115 -4.50 9.14 -10.90
C GLU A 115 -5.30 9.70 -12.07
N LEU A 116 -6.61 9.95 -11.90
CA LEU A 116 -7.45 10.53 -12.94
C LEU A 116 -6.96 11.92 -13.34
N ILE A 117 -6.76 12.81 -12.36
CA ILE A 117 -6.34 14.20 -12.55
C ILE A 117 -4.98 14.24 -13.23
N HIS A 118 -4.01 13.48 -12.70
CA HIS A 118 -2.67 13.41 -13.26
C HIS A 118 -2.68 12.90 -14.70
N ARG A 119 -3.42 11.83 -15.00
CA ARG A 119 -3.47 11.27 -16.36
C ARG A 119 -4.17 12.20 -17.36
N LEU A 120 -5.19 12.94 -16.95
CA LEU A 120 -5.84 13.96 -17.79
C LEU A 120 -4.89 15.13 -18.08
N ALA A 121 -4.18 15.61 -17.05
CA ALA A 121 -3.18 16.66 -17.21
C ALA A 121 -2.04 16.22 -18.14
N GLU A 122 -1.54 14.99 -17.96
CA GLU A 122 -0.48 14.39 -18.80
C GLU A 122 -0.91 14.24 -20.27
N ARG A 123 -2.15 13.79 -20.52
CA ARG A 123 -2.71 13.71 -21.87
C ARG A 123 -2.71 15.07 -22.54
N ASP A 124 -3.33 16.07 -21.90
CA ASP A 124 -3.48 17.41 -22.47
C ASP A 124 -2.14 18.12 -22.64
N PHE A 125 -1.21 17.90 -21.71
CA PHE A 125 0.16 18.37 -21.82
C PHE A 125 0.84 17.81 -23.07
N GLY A 126 0.70 16.50 -23.32
CA GLY A 126 1.21 15.84 -24.53
C GLY A 126 0.56 16.35 -25.81
N GLU A 127 -0.77 16.54 -25.82
CA GLU A 127 -1.49 17.08 -26.97
C GLU A 127 -1.07 18.53 -27.29
N TYR A 128 -0.82 19.34 -26.26
CA TYR A 128 -0.45 20.75 -26.42
C TYR A 128 1.00 20.94 -26.90
N TYR A 129 1.94 20.20 -26.32
CA TYR A 129 3.38 20.38 -26.60
C TYR A 129 3.92 19.41 -27.67
N GLY A 130 3.20 18.34 -27.99
CA GLY A 130 3.63 17.31 -28.93
C GLY A 130 5.02 16.77 -28.58
N ASP A 131 5.88 16.62 -29.58
CA ASP A 131 7.25 16.12 -29.40
C ASP A 131 8.09 16.94 -28.41
N ALA A 132 7.79 18.22 -28.20
CA ALA A 132 8.53 19.06 -27.25
C ALA A 132 8.33 18.63 -25.78
N ALA A 133 7.22 17.94 -25.47
CA ALA A 133 6.89 17.48 -24.12
C ALA A 133 8.01 16.64 -23.48
N GLN A 134 8.70 15.81 -24.28
CA GLN A 134 9.75 14.91 -23.82
C GLN A 134 11.10 15.61 -23.56
N HIS A 135 11.25 16.86 -24.00
CA HIS A 135 12.51 17.60 -23.96
C HIS A 135 12.59 18.62 -22.82
N PHE A 136 11.51 18.83 -22.07
CA PHE A 136 11.54 19.69 -20.89
C PHE A 136 12.34 19.06 -19.75
N VAL A 137 13.12 19.88 -19.06
CA VAL A 137 13.73 19.49 -17.78
C VAL A 137 12.62 19.34 -16.71
N PRO A 138 12.83 18.53 -15.65
CA PRO A 138 11.80 18.24 -14.66
C PRO A 138 11.11 19.48 -14.08
N GLU A 139 11.87 20.53 -13.78
CA GLU A 139 11.34 21.77 -13.20
C GLU A 139 10.43 22.53 -14.18
N ASP A 140 10.87 22.67 -15.43
CA ASP A 140 10.07 23.32 -16.49
C ASP A 140 8.82 22.51 -16.81
N ARG A 141 8.93 21.18 -16.82
CA ARG A 141 7.80 20.28 -17.02
C ARG A 141 6.78 20.43 -15.90
N PHE A 142 7.25 20.38 -14.64
CA PHE A 142 6.40 20.56 -13.47
C PHE A 142 5.66 21.90 -13.53
N ALA A 143 6.36 23.01 -13.73
CA ALA A 143 5.76 24.35 -13.82
C ALA A 143 4.69 24.48 -14.91
N ARG A 144 4.78 23.67 -15.98
CA ARG A 144 3.82 23.70 -17.09
C ARG A 144 2.65 22.74 -16.93
N ILE A 145 2.83 21.62 -16.23
CA ILE A 145 1.74 20.67 -15.99
C ILE A 145 0.92 21.04 -14.75
N SER A 146 1.50 21.72 -13.76
CA SER A 146 0.78 22.15 -12.55
C SER A 146 -0.52 22.91 -12.84
N PRO A 147 -0.58 23.89 -13.77
CA PRO A 147 -1.84 24.57 -14.09
C PRO A 147 -2.91 23.66 -14.71
N LEU A 148 -2.51 22.57 -15.38
CA LEU A 148 -3.46 21.57 -15.89
C LEU A 148 -3.99 20.70 -14.74
N ILE A 149 -3.11 20.29 -13.82
CA ILE A 149 -3.49 19.55 -12.61
C ILE A 149 -4.49 20.37 -11.79
N GLU A 150 -4.16 21.62 -11.45
CA GLU A 150 -5.04 22.53 -10.69
C GLU A 150 -6.42 22.69 -11.36
N ARG A 151 -6.44 22.82 -12.69
CA ARG A 151 -7.70 22.90 -13.44
C ARG A 151 -8.55 21.64 -13.29
N TYR A 152 -7.93 20.47 -13.32
CA TYR A 152 -8.62 19.18 -13.19
C TYR A 152 -9.03 18.87 -11.76
N GLU A 153 -8.23 19.29 -10.76
CA GLU A 153 -8.62 19.29 -9.35
C GLU A 153 -9.89 20.11 -9.13
N GLU A 154 -9.91 21.36 -9.60
CA GLU A 154 -11.08 22.23 -9.47
C GLU A 154 -12.33 21.66 -10.17
N GLU A 155 -12.17 21.01 -11.32
CA GLU A 155 -13.29 20.37 -12.02
C GLU A 155 -13.81 19.16 -11.24
N ALA A 156 -12.90 18.31 -10.74
CA ALA A 156 -13.24 17.14 -9.94
C ALA A 156 -13.95 17.54 -8.63
N GLU A 157 -13.47 18.57 -7.94
CA GLU A 157 -14.11 19.07 -6.72
C GLU A 157 -15.54 19.61 -6.96
N LYS A 158 -15.74 20.34 -8.07
CA LYS A 158 -17.03 20.99 -8.35
C LYS A 158 -18.05 20.06 -9.00
N HIS A 159 -17.59 19.10 -9.78
CA HIS A 159 -18.45 18.32 -10.68
C HIS A 159 -18.27 16.81 -10.55
N GLY A 160 -17.29 16.32 -9.79
CA GLY A 160 -17.00 14.90 -9.67
C GLY A 160 -16.89 14.24 -11.06
N ILE A 161 -17.65 13.17 -11.26
CA ILE A 161 -17.70 12.43 -12.53
C ILE A 161 -18.76 12.95 -13.51
N ASP A 162 -19.56 13.96 -13.14
CA ASP A 162 -20.73 14.38 -13.90
C ASP A 162 -20.39 14.86 -15.31
N ARG A 163 -19.16 15.32 -15.54
CA ARG A 163 -18.67 15.74 -16.86
C ARG A 163 -17.68 14.77 -17.51
N LEU A 164 -17.37 13.65 -16.86
CA LEU A 164 -16.62 12.57 -17.49
C LEU A 164 -17.54 11.83 -18.46
N ARG A 165 -17.12 11.74 -19.72
CA ARG A 165 -17.89 11.08 -20.78
C ARG A 165 -16.97 10.18 -21.58
N THR A 166 -17.47 9.00 -21.91
CA THR A 166 -16.90 8.18 -22.97
C THR A 166 -17.27 8.80 -24.31
N VAL A 167 -16.32 8.87 -25.23
CA VAL A 167 -16.64 9.12 -26.64
C VAL A 167 -17.00 7.79 -27.29
N GLU A 168 -18.08 7.75 -28.07
CA GLU A 168 -18.29 6.63 -28.99
C GLU A 168 -17.19 6.69 -30.06
N VAL A 169 -16.57 5.54 -30.34
CA VAL A 169 -15.55 5.36 -31.39
C VAL A 169 -16.18 4.65 -32.57
#